data_AF-A0A8G1VKL2-F1
#
_entry.id   AF-A0A8G1VKL2-F1
#
_cell.length_a   1.000
_cell.length_b   1.000
_cell.length_c   1.000
_cell.angle_alpha   90.00
_cell.angle_beta   90.00
_cell.angle_gamma   90.00
#
_symmetry.space_group_name_H-M   'P 1'
#
loop_
_entity.id
_entity.type
_entity.pdbx_description
1 polymer ?
#
loop_
_entity_poly.entity_id
_entity_poly.type
_entity_poly.pdbx_seq_one_letter_code
_entity_poly.pdbx_strand_id
1 'polypeptide(L)'
;MPTRRIWHCAQRVSPGLGGPPSIIRKARTPRPPSVWFQNHIPSQNVYTVVRTTRRRPTPYHHMYQPLHSSSCPQLRTLFTESIPPILIPPVIFTGLLLSLWTWKCFWIVVMQEKLLYLTWLPPFARSETVSDYEGQCKPVCWQTHQIRSRDGTKLAICEGRIPVKATSPGSIQESRNHCKKKLVVICYFQGNGGSTPMRLPLLSQFLRAMHASPKSAASASEEKDYAMVALSYRGFWTSSGRPTQQGIELDTQAFLDWVKETYVAPDTDLQVILWGHSLGTAIATTGLATYLPRSHTAKPQAPASIAGVILEAPSSSVKDMLISLYPQKWLPYRYLWPFLRSHWDSILAMERMARWRDDLKNIDYQNVDSKGDKAVLPPVLILSAERDEVIPPHAADDLEREGKRLGLDISRKHVLGALHTEIPVKPSGREAMVDFVARCTSRPAGDRHNVT
;
A
#
# COMPACT_ATOMS: atom_id res chain seq x y z
N MET A 1 12.30 30.24 -31.29
CA MET A 1 11.36 29.12 -31.59
C MET A 1 12.06 27.80 -31.31
N PRO A 2 11.49 26.88 -30.53
CA PRO A 2 12.04 25.53 -30.35
C PRO A 2 11.37 24.51 -31.28
N THR A 3 12.17 23.79 -32.07
CA THR A 3 11.71 22.71 -32.95
C THR A 3 11.34 21.45 -32.16
N ARG A 4 10.14 20.90 -32.40
CA ARG A 4 9.72 19.59 -31.90
C ARG A 4 10.72 18.50 -32.31
N ARG A 5 11.10 17.61 -31.39
CA ARG A 5 11.60 16.26 -31.73
C ARG A 5 10.53 15.23 -31.36
N ILE A 6 10.18 14.41 -32.34
CA ILE A 6 9.20 13.33 -32.24
C ILE A 6 9.95 12.05 -31.88
N TRP A 7 9.45 11.30 -30.90
CA TRP A 7 10.02 9.99 -30.54
C TRP A 7 9.52 8.91 -31.51
N HIS A 8 10.40 8.40 -32.36
CA HIS A 8 10.16 7.16 -33.09
C HIS A 8 10.55 5.97 -32.22
N CYS A 9 9.60 5.08 -31.96
CA CYS A 9 9.89 3.78 -31.35
C CYS A 9 10.39 2.81 -32.44
N ALA A 10 11.62 2.32 -32.30
CA ALA A 10 12.21 1.33 -33.20
C ALA A 10 13.27 0.49 -32.45
N GLN A 11 12.83 -0.60 -31.82
CA GLN A 11 13.77 -1.64 -31.38
C GLN A 11 14.18 -2.49 -32.58
N ARG A 12 15.47 -2.48 -32.89
CA ARG A 12 16.10 -3.23 -33.99
C ARG A 12 16.95 -4.34 -33.37
N VAL A 13 16.70 -5.60 -33.71
CA VAL A 13 17.43 -6.78 -33.21
C VAL A 13 18.01 -7.57 -34.38
N SER A 14 19.29 -7.96 -34.31
CA SER A 14 20.01 -8.88 -35.22
C SER A 14 21.49 -9.01 -34.80
N PRO A 15 22.28 -10.01 -35.27
CA PRO A 15 21.91 -11.38 -35.69
C PRO A 15 22.95 -12.49 -35.32
N GLY A 16 22.63 -13.76 -35.64
CA GLY A 16 23.57 -14.91 -35.75
C GLY A 16 23.60 -15.88 -34.55
N LEU A 17 23.66 -17.22 -34.66
CA LEU A 17 23.82 -18.18 -35.79
C LEU A 17 23.04 -19.51 -35.48
N GLY A 18 22.85 -20.53 -36.34
CA GLY A 18 23.27 -20.71 -37.75
C GLY A 18 22.72 -21.93 -38.55
N GLY A 19 22.30 -23.07 -37.95
CA GLY A 19 21.79 -24.27 -38.68
C GLY A 19 22.14 -25.63 -38.01
N PRO A 20 21.85 -26.82 -38.59
CA PRO A 20 21.14 -27.13 -39.85
C PRO A 20 19.84 -28.00 -39.65
N PRO A 21 19.08 -28.38 -40.71
CA PRO A 21 17.67 -28.83 -40.59
C PRO A 21 17.41 -30.33 -40.85
N SER A 22 16.27 -30.87 -40.38
CA SER A 22 15.62 -32.02 -41.04
C SER A 22 14.13 -32.26 -40.67
N ILE A 23 13.43 -32.96 -41.59
CA ILE A 23 12.17 -33.72 -41.44
C ILE A 23 10.83 -32.96 -41.42
N ILE A 24 10.14 -33.10 -42.55
CA ILE A 24 8.71 -32.83 -42.80
C ILE A 24 7.83 -33.82 -42.02
N ARG A 25 6.79 -33.34 -41.33
CA ARG A 25 5.59 -34.15 -41.03
C ARG A 25 4.31 -33.31 -41.03
N LYS A 26 3.37 -33.68 -41.90
CA LYS A 26 2.00 -33.12 -41.96
C LYS A 26 1.20 -33.58 -40.72
N ALA A 27 0.50 -32.66 -40.05
CA ALA A 27 -0.61 -33.00 -39.14
C ALA A 27 -1.70 -31.92 -39.17
N ARG A 28 -2.96 -32.34 -39.04
CA ARG A 28 -4.18 -31.53 -39.24
C ARG A 28 -4.46 -30.59 -38.06
N THR A 29 -4.99 -29.41 -38.37
CA THR A 29 -5.68 -28.53 -37.41
C THR A 29 -7.03 -29.13 -36.97
N PRO A 30 -7.36 -29.21 -35.67
CA PRO A 30 -8.70 -29.54 -35.21
C PRO A 30 -9.63 -28.31 -35.18
N ARG A 31 -10.86 -28.47 -35.67
CA ARG A 31 -11.98 -27.55 -35.41
C ARG A 31 -12.73 -28.00 -34.16
N PRO A 32 -13.18 -27.12 -33.26
CA PRO A 32 -14.21 -27.44 -32.28
C PRO A 32 -15.62 -27.45 -32.93
N PRO A 33 -16.59 -28.20 -32.36
CA PRO A 33 -17.88 -28.46 -33.01
C PRO A 33 -18.94 -27.38 -32.75
N SER A 34 -19.81 -27.17 -33.73
CA SER A 34 -21.07 -26.43 -33.59
C SER A 34 -22.16 -27.37 -33.08
N VAL A 35 -22.79 -27.03 -31.94
CA VAL A 35 -24.01 -27.71 -31.46
C VAL A 35 -25.17 -26.73 -31.55
N TRP A 36 -26.26 -27.18 -32.18
CA TRP A 36 -27.51 -26.45 -32.33
C TRP A 36 -28.35 -26.53 -31.06
N PHE A 37 -29.04 -25.44 -30.72
CA PHE A 37 -30.38 -25.51 -30.12
C PHE A 37 -31.25 -24.37 -30.68
N GLN A 38 -32.48 -24.71 -31.05
CA GLN A 38 -33.45 -23.77 -31.61
C GLN A 38 -34.02 -22.83 -30.55
N ASN A 39 -34.45 -21.64 -30.98
CA ASN A 39 -35.65 -21.02 -30.43
C ASN A 39 -36.36 -20.20 -31.52
N HIS A 40 -37.67 -20.40 -31.64
CA HIS A 40 -38.54 -19.63 -32.53
C HIS A 40 -38.93 -18.29 -31.86
N ILE A 41 -39.16 -17.25 -32.68
CA ILE A 41 -40.43 -16.47 -32.79
C ILE A 41 -40.21 -15.32 -33.81
N PRO A 42 -41.18 -14.98 -34.68
CA PRO A 42 -40.91 -14.22 -35.90
C PRO A 42 -41.14 -12.70 -35.80
N SER A 43 -40.47 -11.97 -36.69
CA SER A 43 -40.69 -10.53 -36.97
C SER A 43 -41.99 -10.28 -37.73
N GLN A 44 -42.79 -9.29 -37.33
CA GLN A 44 -43.91 -8.78 -38.14
C GLN A 44 -43.57 -7.46 -38.83
N ASN A 45 -43.74 -7.42 -40.15
CA ASN A 45 -43.79 -6.19 -40.94
C ASN A 45 -45.18 -5.57 -40.82
N VAL A 46 -45.26 -4.24 -40.66
CA VAL A 46 -46.53 -3.50 -40.69
C VAL A 46 -46.69 -2.81 -42.05
N TYR A 47 -47.83 -3.06 -42.69
CA TYR A 47 -48.14 -2.60 -44.04
C TYR A 47 -48.57 -1.14 -44.10
N THR A 48 -48.20 -0.47 -45.20
CA THR A 48 -48.74 0.84 -45.60
C THR A 48 -50.18 0.70 -46.08
N VAL A 49 -51.11 1.52 -45.58
CA VAL A 49 -52.48 1.61 -46.12
C VAL A 49 -52.78 3.07 -46.50
N VAL A 50 -52.95 3.30 -47.79
CA VAL A 50 -53.43 4.58 -48.35
C VAL A 50 -54.92 4.73 -48.03
N ARG A 51 -55.34 5.91 -47.54
CA ARG A 51 -56.76 6.22 -47.34
C ARG A 51 -57.16 7.51 -48.05
N THR A 52 -57.85 7.34 -49.18
CA THR A 52 -58.47 8.41 -49.96
C THR A 52 -59.62 9.06 -49.20
N THR A 53 -59.65 10.40 -49.10
CA THR A 53 -60.80 11.16 -48.58
C THR A 53 -61.63 11.77 -49.71
N ARG A 54 -62.95 11.73 -49.52
CA ARG A 54 -63.98 11.98 -50.55
C ARG A 54 -64.57 13.38 -50.37
N ARG A 55 -64.58 14.23 -51.41
CA ARG A 55 -65.29 15.52 -51.39
C ARG A 55 -66.82 15.30 -51.37
N ARG A 56 -67.53 16.08 -50.55
CA ARG A 56 -68.94 16.50 -50.76
C ARG A 56 -69.14 17.93 -50.19
N PRO A 57 -70.16 18.69 -50.65
CA PRO A 57 -70.18 20.15 -50.54
C PRO A 57 -70.96 20.71 -49.33
N THR A 58 -70.86 22.03 -49.18
CA THR A 58 -71.46 22.96 -48.19
C THR A 58 -72.98 22.92 -48.08
N PRO A 59 -73.54 23.48 -46.99
CA PRO A 59 -74.12 24.83 -47.13
C PRO A 59 -73.69 25.84 -46.05
N TYR A 60 -73.96 27.12 -46.32
CA TYR A 60 -73.68 28.26 -45.45
C TYR A 60 -74.59 28.31 -44.22
N HIS A 61 -74.05 28.76 -43.08
CA HIS A 61 -74.82 29.53 -42.10
C HIS A 61 -73.93 30.60 -41.44
N HIS A 62 -74.37 31.86 -41.51
CA HIS A 62 -73.79 32.93 -40.71
C HIS A 62 -74.24 32.80 -39.24
N MET A 63 -73.28 32.81 -38.31
CA MET A 63 -73.51 33.27 -36.94
C MET A 63 -72.29 34.05 -36.46
N TYR A 64 -72.52 35.32 -36.08
CA TYR A 64 -71.58 36.11 -35.29
C TYR A 64 -71.57 35.60 -33.84
N GLN A 65 -70.40 35.44 -33.23
CA GLN A 65 -70.16 35.57 -31.78
C GLN A 65 -68.63 35.71 -31.52
N PRO A 66 -68.18 36.26 -30.36
CA PRO A 66 -66.94 37.04 -30.31
C PRO A 66 -65.69 36.26 -29.92
N LEU A 67 -64.54 36.88 -30.19
CA LEU A 67 -63.21 36.48 -29.76
C LEU A 67 -63.11 36.41 -28.22
N HIS A 68 -63.07 35.20 -27.66
CA HIS A 68 -62.49 34.97 -26.34
C HIS A 68 -61.00 34.68 -26.47
N SER A 69 -60.17 35.52 -25.86
CA SER A 69 -58.70 35.36 -25.85
C SER A 69 -58.28 34.10 -25.09
N SER A 70 -57.94 33.04 -25.83
CA SER A 70 -57.35 31.82 -25.25
C SER A 70 -55.86 32.03 -25.00
N SER A 71 -55.52 32.53 -23.81
CA SER A 71 -54.12 32.67 -23.35
C SER A 71 -53.47 31.29 -23.21
N CYS A 72 -52.75 30.85 -24.24
CA CYS A 72 -51.91 29.65 -24.16
C CYS A 72 -50.64 29.99 -23.36
N PRO A 73 -50.36 29.35 -22.21
CA PRO A 73 -49.13 29.58 -21.50
C PRO A 73 -47.98 28.93 -22.27
N GLN A 74 -47.20 29.75 -22.99
CA GLN A 74 -45.92 29.32 -23.54
C GLN A 74 -45.06 28.73 -22.41
N LEU A 75 -44.58 27.49 -22.58
CA LEU A 75 -43.55 26.94 -21.70
C LEU A 75 -42.30 27.82 -21.79
N ARG A 76 -42.08 28.64 -20.77
CA ARG A 76 -40.88 29.48 -20.66
C ARG A 76 -39.66 28.58 -20.51
N THR A 77 -38.77 28.60 -21.49
CA THR A 77 -37.42 28.04 -21.38
C THR A 77 -36.61 28.92 -20.44
N LEU A 78 -36.55 28.53 -19.16
CA LEU A 78 -36.20 29.36 -17.99
C LEU A 78 -34.80 30.02 -17.93
N PHE A 79 -33.98 30.02 -19.01
CA PHE A 79 -32.56 30.41 -18.91
C PHE A 79 -31.98 31.31 -20.02
N THR A 80 -32.75 31.76 -21.04
CA THR A 80 -32.16 32.46 -22.21
C THR A 80 -32.62 33.89 -22.48
N GLU A 81 -33.69 34.41 -21.85
CA GLU A 81 -34.21 35.75 -22.18
C GLU A 81 -33.54 36.93 -21.45
N SER A 82 -32.63 36.68 -20.49
CA SER A 82 -32.15 37.71 -19.55
C SER A 82 -30.63 37.95 -19.54
N ILE A 83 -29.85 37.38 -20.47
CA ILE A 83 -28.40 37.60 -20.57
C ILE A 83 -28.08 38.35 -21.88
N PRO A 84 -27.50 39.56 -21.83
CA PRO A 84 -27.02 40.28 -23.01
C PRO A 84 -26.10 39.41 -23.87
N PRO A 85 -26.21 39.40 -25.22
CA PRO A 85 -25.45 38.50 -26.09
C PRO A 85 -23.92 38.54 -25.88
N ILE A 86 -23.37 39.71 -25.52
CA ILE A 86 -21.93 39.88 -25.20
C ILE A 86 -21.49 39.14 -23.94
N LEU A 87 -22.40 38.87 -23.00
CA LEU A 87 -22.15 38.12 -21.76
C LEU A 87 -22.41 36.62 -21.91
N ILE A 88 -23.07 36.16 -22.98
CA ILE A 88 -23.35 34.73 -23.20
C ILE A 88 -22.05 33.89 -23.26
N PRO A 89 -21.01 34.23 -24.06
CA PRO A 89 -19.79 33.43 -24.09
C PRO A 89 -19.04 33.43 -22.73
N PRO A 90 -18.80 34.58 -22.06
CA PRO A 90 -18.24 34.57 -20.71
C PRO A 90 -19.02 33.70 -19.73
N VAL A 91 -20.36 33.81 -19.67
CA VAL A 91 -21.19 33.00 -18.75
C VAL A 91 -21.08 31.50 -19.07
N ILE A 92 -21.11 31.12 -20.34
CA ILE A 92 -20.94 29.70 -20.74
C ILE A 92 -19.55 29.19 -20.34
N PHE A 93 -18.47 29.91 -20.66
CA PHE A 93 -17.11 29.45 -20.36
C PHE A 93 -16.82 29.40 -18.86
N THR A 94 -17.24 30.43 -18.10
CA THR A 94 -17.08 30.45 -16.63
C THR A 94 -17.96 29.40 -15.95
N GLY A 95 -19.22 29.27 -16.36
CA GLY A 95 -20.13 28.25 -15.86
C GLY A 95 -19.60 26.84 -16.11
N LEU A 96 -19.22 26.51 -17.35
CA LEU A 96 -18.65 25.21 -17.70
C LEU A 96 -17.36 24.93 -16.93
N LEU A 97 -16.46 25.91 -16.80
CA LEU A 97 -15.24 25.80 -16.01
C LEU A 97 -15.56 25.47 -14.54
N LEU A 98 -16.45 26.23 -13.91
CA LEU A 98 -16.84 26.03 -12.51
C LEU A 98 -17.56 24.70 -12.29
N SER A 99 -18.44 24.28 -13.20
CA SER A 99 -19.13 22.99 -13.12
C SER A 99 -18.15 21.82 -13.26
N LEU A 100 -17.26 21.83 -14.25
CA LEU A 100 -16.26 20.77 -14.45
C LEU A 100 -15.23 20.74 -13.30
N TRP A 101 -14.82 21.90 -12.81
CA TRP A 101 -13.94 22.05 -11.64
C TRP A 101 -14.58 21.46 -10.38
N THR A 102 -15.84 21.82 -10.11
CA THR A 102 -16.59 21.35 -8.93
C THR A 102 -16.83 19.85 -9.03
N TRP A 103 -17.29 19.36 -10.18
CA TRP A 103 -17.50 17.94 -10.46
C TRP A 103 -16.23 17.12 -10.24
N LYS A 104 -15.08 17.56 -10.78
CA LYS A 104 -13.82 16.85 -10.61
C LYS A 104 -13.32 16.87 -9.16
N CYS A 105 -13.45 17.99 -8.45
CA CYS A 105 -13.10 18.06 -7.02
C CYS A 105 -13.99 17.16 -6.18
N PHE A 106 -15.30 17.18 -6.42
CA PHE A 106 -16.28 16.30 -5.78
C PHE A 106 -15.91 14.83 -5.96
N TRP A 107 -15.65 14.37 -7.18
CA TRP A 107 -15.28 12.96 -7.42
C TRP A 107 -13.93 12.58 -6.81
N ILE A 108 -12.94 13.47 -6.80
CA ILE A 108 -11.65 13.23 -6.12
C ILE A 108 -11.85 13.03 -4.61
N VAL A 109 -12.69 13.85 -3.97
CA VAL A 109 -12.99 13.72 -2.53
C VAL A 109 -13.84 12.47 -2.25
N VAL A 110 -14.88 12.21 -3.05
CA VAL A 110 -15.77 11.05 -2.87
C VAL A 110 -15.01 9.73 -3.02
N MET A 111 -14.20 9.60 -4.08
CA MET A 111 -13.47 8.37 -4.44
C MET A 111 -12.04 8.31 -3.88
N GLN A 112 -11.68 9.21 -2.96
CA GLN A 112 -10.32 9.35 -2.43
C GLN A 112 -9.70 8.03 -1.94
N GLU A 113 -10.45 7.18 -1.24
CA GLU A 113 -9.95 5.88 -0.78
C GLU A 113 -9.61 4.93 -1.94
N LYS A 114 -10.37 4.95 -3.03
CA LYS A 114 -10.02 4.18 -4.24
C LYS A 114 -8.80 4.76 -4.95
N LEU A 115 -8.59 6.07 -4.88
CA LEU A 115 -7.41 6.73 -5.48
C LEU A 115 -6.15 6.51 -4.64
N LEU A 116 -6.28 6.50 -3.32
CA LEU A 116 -5.17 6.30 -2.38
C LEU A 116 -4.79 4.83 -2.25
N TYR A 117 -5.75 3.90 -2.21
CA TYR A 117 -5.51 2.47 -2.06
C TYR A 117 -5.79 1.75 -3.38
N LEU A 118 -4.74 1.53 -4.17
CA LEU A 118 -4.80 0.96 -5.52
C LEU A 118 -4.87 -0.58 -5.48
N THR A 119 -5.91 -1.11 -4.84
CA THR A 119 -6.09 -2.54 -4.53
C THR A 119 -6.23 -3.47 -5.73
N TRP A 120 -6.44 -2.93 -6.92
CA TRP A 120 -6.63 -3.68 -8.17
C TRP A 120 -5.50 -3.46 -9.20
N LEU A 121 -4.45 -2.72 -8.84
CA LEU A 121 -3.29 -2.47 -9.70
C LEU A 121 -2.04 -3.18 -9.14
N PRO A 122 -1.23 -3.86 -9.96
CA PRO A 122 -1.47 -4.14 -11.38
C PRO A 122 -2.70 -5.05 -11.57
N PRO A 123 -3.26 -5.13 -12.80
CA PRO A 123 -4.33 -6.07 -13.10
C PRO A 123 -3.98 -7.48 -12.63
N PHE A 124 -4.98 -8.21 -12.13
CA PHE A 124 -4.85 -9.56 -11.55
C PHE A 124 -4.09 -9.65 -10.20
N ALA A 125 -3.67 -8.56 -9.56
CA ALA A 125 -3.02 -8.60 -8.23
C ALA A 125 -3.86 -9.31 -7.13
N ARG A 126 -5.19 -9.40 -7.26
CA ARG A 126 -6.04 -10.17 -6.34
C ARG A 126 -6.17 -11.67 -6.69
N SER A 127 -5.63 -12.10 -7.82
CA SER A 127 -5.67 -13.47 -8.35
C SER A 127 -4.33 -14.19 -8.28
N GLU A 128 -3.23 -13.47 -8.03
CA GLU A 128 -1.90 -14.04 -7.86
C GLU A 128 -1.82 -14.96 -6.63
N THR A 129 -0.95 -15.96 -6.71
CA THR A 129 -0.73 -16.98 -5.69
C THR A 129 0.73 -17.00 -5.24
N VAL A 130 0.99 -17.56 -4.07
CA VAL A 130 2.38 -17.74 -3.57
C VAL A 130 3.17 -18.69 -4.48
N SER A 131 2.52 -19.69 -5.07
CA SER A 131 3.10 -20.64 -6.02
C SER A 131 3.67 -19.99 -7.28
N ASP A 132 3.07 -18.90 -7.77
CA ASP A 132 3.54 -18.19 -8.98
C ASP A 132 4.97 -17.62 -8.80
N TYR A 133 5.37 -17.37 -7.55
CA TYR A 133 6.64 -16.77 -7.18
C TYR A 133 7.63 -17.73 -6.49
N GLU A 134 7.19 -18.94 -6.13
CA GLU A 134 7.95 -19.90 -5.29
C GLU A 134 9.37 -20.16 -5.82
N GLY A 135 9.52 -20.34 -7.13
CA GLY A 135 10.82 -20.59 -7.78
C GLY A 135 11.84 -19.48 -7.57
N GLN A 136 11.41 -18.21 -7.47
CA GLN A 136 12.28 -17.05 -7.24
C GLN A 136 12.62 -16.86 -5.76
N CYS A 137 11.75 -17.36 -4.87
CA CYS A 137 11.89 -17.27 -3.42
C CYS A 137 12.94 -18.24 -2.84
N LYS A 138 13.24 -19.36 -3.53
CA LYS A 138 14.11 -20.43 -3.00
C LYS A 138 15.47 -19.90 -2.49
N PRO A 139 15.95 -20.38 -1.33
CA PRO A 139 15.41 -21.48 -0.52
C PRO A 139 14.34 -21.06 0.50
N VAL A 140 13.82 -19.83 0.44
CA VAL A 140 12.73 -19.39 1.34
C VAL A 140 11.44 -20.09 0.96
N CYS A 141 10.86 -20.82 1.92
CA CYS A 141 9.53 -21.40 1.81
C CYS A 141 8.50 -20.42 2.40
N TRP A 142 7.43 -20.16 1.64
CA TRP A 142 6.36 -19.26 2.04
C TRP A 142 5.07 -20.02 2.33
N GLN A 143 4.44 -19.72 3.46
CA GLN A 143 3.15 -20.24 3.90
C GLN A 143 2.13 -19.10 3.99
N THR A 144 0.85 -19.41 3.79
CA THR A 144 -0.23 -18.42 3.87
C THR A 144 -1.11 -18.70 5.08
N HIS A 145 -1.31 -17.68 5.91
CA HIS A 145 -2.16 -17.72 7.09
C HIS A 145 -3.35 -16.78 6.88
N GLN A 146 -4.47 -17.09 7.55
CA GLN A 146 -5.66 -16.25 7.58
C GLN A 146 -5.90 -15.82 9.03
N ILE A 147 -5.94 -14.51 9.27
CA ILE A 147 -6.28 -13.94 10.58
C ILE A 147 -7.54 -13.08 10.46
N ARG A 148 -8.00 -12.57 11.60
CA ARG A 148 -9.06 -11.57 11.65
C ARG A 148 -8.51 -10.28 12.22
N SER A 149 -8.86 -9.18 11.58
CA SER A 149 -8.73 -7.84 12.16
C SER A 149 -9.56 -7.72 13.43
N ARG A 150 -9.31 -6.65 14.21
CA ARG A 150 -10.04 -6.39 15.46
C ARG A 150 -11.54 -6.12 15.26
N ASP A 151 -11.99 -5.83 14.04
CA ASP A 151 -13.41 -5.72 13.64
C ASP A 151 -13.96 -6.99 12.94
N GLY A 152 -13.20 -8.08 12.94
CA GLY A 152 -13.58 -9.36 12.34
C GLY A 152 -13.28 -9.50 10.84
N THR A 153 -12.82 -8.45 10.15
CA THR A 153 -12.41 -8.48 8.74
C THR A 153 -11.35 -9.56 8.50
N LYS A 154 -11.52 -10.40 7.48
CA LYS A 154 -10.55 -11.46 7.14
C LYS A 154 -9.32 -10.86 6.44
N LEU A 155 -8.13 -11.19 6.94
CA LEU A 155 -6.84 -10.74 6.44
C LEU A 155 -5.96 -11.94 6.11
N ALA A 156 -5.14 -11.81 5.05
CA ALA A 156 -4.13 -12.79 4.68
C ALA A 156 -2.73 -12.34 5.15
N ILE A 157 -1.92 -13.29 5.57
CA ILE A 157 -0.50 -13.10 5.90
C ILE A 157 0.32 -14.12 5.12
N CYS A 158 1.49 -13.71 4.63
CA CYS A 158 2.51 -14.63 4.14
C CYS A 158 3.64 -14.73 5.16
N GLU A 159 3.91 -15.93 5.69
CA GLU A 159 5.10 -16.23 6.50
C GLU A 159 6.18 -16.87 5.62
N GLY A 160 7.41 -16.37 5.68
CA GLY A 160 8.57 -16.85 4.93
C GLY A 160 9.70 -17.24 5.86
N ARG A 161 10.22 -18.46 5.71
CA ARG A 161 11.37 -18.98 6.46
C ARG A 161 12.35 -19.70 5.53
N ILE A 162 13.64 -19.69 5.86
CA ILE A 162 14.59 -20.62 5.26
C ILE A 162 14.55 -21.93 6.08
N PRO A 163 14.28 -23.09 5.46
CA PRO A 163 14.34 -24.36 6.18
C PRO A 163 15.77 -24.63 6.65
N VAL A 164 15.94 -24.83 7.97
CA VAL A 164 17.19 -25.35 8.52
C VAL A 164 17.40 -26.75 7.96
N LYS A 165 18.56 -27.03 7.37
CA LYS A 165 18.90 -28.39 6.95
C LYS A 165 18.95 -29.26 8.21
N ALA A 166 18.20 -30.36 8.22
CA ALA A 166 18.23 -31.31 9.33
C ALA A 166 19.66 -31.86 9.50
N THR A 167 20.38 -31.36 10.50
CA THR A 167 21.63 -31.96 10.97
C THR A 167 21.33 -33.40 11.38
N SER A 168 22.18 -34.34 10.96
CA SER A 168 21.96 -35.77 11.21
C SER A 168 21.73 -36.04 12.71
N PRO A 169 20.79 -36.94 13.08
CA PRO A 169 20.51 -37.26 14.48
C PRO A 169 21.65 -38.10 15.05
N GLY A 170 22.76 -37.45 15.43
CA GLY A 170 24.05 -38.13 15.64
C GLY A 170 25.07 -37.40 16.51
N SER A 171 24.67 -36.42 17.32
CA SER A 171 25.51 -35.88 18.41
C SER A 171 24.71 -35.04 19.42
N ILE A 172 23.69 -35.63 20.06
CA ILE A 172 23.12 -35.02 21.28
C ILE A 172 24.07 -35.35 22.44
N GLN A 173 25.04 -34.48 22.66
CA GLN A 173 25.80 -34.45 23.92
C GLN A 173 25.25 -33.28 24.75
N GLU A 174 24.72 -33.59 25.92
CA GLU A 174 23.95 -32.65 26.75
C GLU A 174 24.83 -31.55 27.38
N SER A 175 25.07 -30.45 26.67
CA SER A 175 25.52 -29.20 27.30
C SER A 175 24.31 -28.34 27.65
N ARG A 176 23.74 -28.56 28.85
CA ARG A 176 22.65 -27.74 29.41
C ARG A 176 23.11 -26.32 29.78
N ASN A 177 23.26 -25.45 28.80
CA ASN A 177 23.23 -24.00 29.00
C ASN A 177 21.84 -23.48 28.60
N HIS A 178 21.14 -22.87 29.54
CA HIS A 178 19.78 -22.32 29.39
C HIS A 178 19.78 -20.99 28.58
N CYS A 179 20.37 -20.99 27.39
CA CYS A 179 20.31 -19.84 26.49
C CYS A 179 19.03 -19.92 25.66
N LYS A 180 18.17 -18.88 25.74
CA LYS A 180 16.97 -18.79 24.91
C LYS A 180 17.36 -18.72 23.42
N LYS A 181 16.60 -19.40 22.57
CA LYS A 181 16.78 -19.31 21.11
C LYS A 181 16.41 -17.90 20.65
N LYS A 182 17.33 -17.19 20.00
CA LYS A 182 17.05 -15.85 19.46
C LYS A 182 16.27 -15.98 18.16
N LEU A 183 15.05 -15.45 18.13
CA LEU A 183 14.18 -15.45 16.95
C LEU A 183 13.89 -14.01 16.53
N VAL A 184 14.30 -13.66 15.31
CA VAL A 184 14.05 -12.35 14.72
C VAL A 184 12.90 -12.44 13.73
N VAL A 185 11.81 -11.73 14.00
CA VAL A 185 10.63 -11.68 13.13
C VAL A 185 10.55 -10.31 12.47
N ILE A 186 10.57 -10.29 11.14
CA ILE A 186 10.50 -9.05 10.35
C ILE A 186 9.08 -8.89 9.82
N CYS A 187 8.35 -7.94 10.38
CA CYS A 187 6.98 -7.58 10.01
C CYS A 187 6.98 -6.60 8.85
N TYR A 188 6.72 -7.10 7.64
CA TYR A 188 6.67 -6.29 6.43
C TYR A 188 5.27 -5.68 6.18
N PHE A 189 5.28 -4.37 5.99
CA PHE A 189 4.15 -3.51 5.70
C PHE A 189 4.29 -2.97 4.27
N GLN A 190 3.50 -3.54 3.35
CA GLN A 190 3.65 -3.26 1.92
C GLN A 190 3.25 -1.83 1.54
N GLY A 191 3.87 -1.31 0.48
CA GLY A 191 3.44 -0.06 -0.15
C GLY A 191 2.09 -0.16 -0.86
N ASN A 192 1.65 0.98 -1.39
CA ASN A 192 0.46 1.04 -2.22
C ASN A 192 0.65 0.25 -3.52
N GLY A 193 -0.42 -0.38 -4.00
CA GLY A 193 -0.40 -1.25 -5.19
C GLY A 193 0.40 -2.55 -5.03
N GLY A 194 0.13 -3.49 -5.93
CA GLY A 194 0.67 -4.84 -5.88
C GLY A 194 -0.10 -5.77 -4.95
N SER A 195 0.18 -7.06 -5.11
CA SER A 195 -0.19 -8.09 -4.15
C SER A 195 0.96 -8.39 -3.20
N THR A 196 0.66 -9.09 -2.11
CA THR A 196 1.69 -9.60 -1.19
C THR A 196 2.59 -10.65 -1.89
N PRO A 197 2.06 -11.62 -2.68
CA PRO A 197 2.85 -12.48 -3.56
C PRO A 197 3.92 -11.78 -4.40
N MET A 198 3.62 -10.64 -5.05
CA MET A 198 4.60 -9.91 -5.86
C MET A 198 5.85 -9.47 -5.07
N ARG A 199 5.72 -9.27 -3.76
CA ARG A 199 6.82 -8.79 -2.91
C ARG A 199 7.71 -9.93 -2.41
N LEU A 200 7.22 -11.18 -2.43
CA LEU A 200 7.91 -12.32 -1.84
C LEU A 200 9.32 -12.59 -2.42
N PRO A 201 9.60 -12.43 -3.74
CA PRO A 201 10.96 -12.59 -4.27
C PRO A 201 11.97 -11.62 -3.65
N LEU A 202 11.56 -10.36 -3.46
CA LEU A 202 12.39 -9.31 -2.84
C LEU A 202 12.61 -9.60 -1.36
N LEU A 203 11.54 -9.91 -0.63
CA LEU A 203 11.61 -10.29 0.79
C LEU A 203 12.51 -11.53 0.99
N SER A 204 12.48 -12.47 0.05
CA SER A 204 13.33 -13.66 0.05
C SER A 204 14.80 -13.35 -0.28
N GLN A 205 15.06 -12.35 -1.13
CA GLN A 205 16.42 -11.86 -1.35
C GLN A 205 17.00 -11.21 -0.09
N PHE A 206 16.19 -10.43 0.63
CA PHE A 206 16.60 -9.84 1.90
C PHE A 206 16.84 -10.90 2.98
N LEU A 207 15.93 -11.87 3.14
CA LEU A 207 16.08 -12.96 4.11
C LEU A 207 17.33 -13.83 3.82
N ARG A 208 17.61 -14.13 2.55
CA ARG A 208 18.88 -14.77 2.13
C ARG A 208 20.12 -13.97 2.55
N ALA A 209 20.08 -12.64 2.39
CA ALA A 209 21.20 -11.78 2.79
C ALA A 209 21.38 -11.70 4.31
N MET A 210 20.29 -11.73 5.09
CA MET A 210 20.35 -11.84 6.56
C MET A 210 21.04 -13.12 7.01
N HIS A 211 20.66 -14.28 6.45
CA HIS A 211 21.27 -15.57 6.78
C HIS A 211 22.72 -15.72 6.29
N ALA A 212 23.10 -15.07 5.17
CA ALA A 212 24.45 -15.11 4.65
C ALA A 212 25.41 -14.10 5.31
N SER A 213 24.90 -13.16 6.12
CA SER A 213 25.73 -12.11 6.72
C SER A 213 26.49 -12.62 7.94
N PRO A 214 27.84 -12.50 7.99
CA PRO A 214 28.59 -12.88 9.19
C PRO A 214 28.26 -12.01 10.41
N LYS A 215 27.77 -10.77 10.19
CA LYS A 215 27.30 -9.88 11.26
C LYS A 215 26.03 -10.39 11.96
N SER A 216 25.29 -11.32 11.34
CA SER A 216 24.14 -12.00 11.94
C SER A 216 24.56 -13.09 12.94
N ALA A 217 25.72 -13.73 12.72
CA ALA A 217 26.28 -14.80 13.54
C ALA A 217 27.32 -14.22 14.53
N ALA A 218 26.84 -13.52 15.56
CA ALA A 218 27.69 -12.79 16.51
C ALA A 218 28.63 -13.68 17.35
N SER A 219 28.35 -14.98 17.45
CA SER A 219 29.27 -16.00 17.95
C SER A 219 28.90 -17.38 17.41
N ALA A 220 29.81 -18.35 17.53
CA ALA A 220 29.53 -19.77 17.20
C ALA A 220 28.52 -20.44 18.16
N SER A 221 27.97 -19.72 19.14
CA SER A 221 27.03 -20.23 20.15
C SER A 221 25.65 -19.54 20.12
N GLU A 222 25.41 -18.58 19.23
CA GLU A 222 24.14 -17.86 19.11
C GLU A 222 23.59 -17.95 17.67
N GLU A 223 23.05 -19.11 17.31
CA GLU A 223 22.29 -19.25 16.06
C GLU A 223 20.97 -18.46 16.16
N LYS A 224 20.81 -17.46 15.28
CA LYS A 224 19.60 -16.65 15.17
C LYS A 224 18.69 -17.21 14.07
N ASP A 225 17.47 -17.56 14.44
CA ASP A 225 16.41 -17.83 13.47
C ASP A 225 15.86 -16.51 12.91
N TYR A 226 15.55 -16.49 11.61
CA TYR A 226 14.86 -15.38 10.97
C TYR A 226 13.55 -15.84 10.33
N ALA A 227 12.47 -15.12 10.61
CA ALA A 227 11.19 -15.24 9.92
C ALA A 227 10.79 -13.89 9.32
N MET A 228 10.18 -13.92 8.14
CA MET A 228 9.64 -12.76 7.46
C MET A 228 8.13 -12.91 7.37
N VAL A 229 7.36 -11.95 7.89
CA VAL A 229 5.89 -12.00 7.89
C VAL A 229 5.34 -10.77 7.21
N ALA A 230 4.58 -10.95 6.13
CA ALA A 230 4.04 -9.88 5.31
C ALA A 230 2.52 -9.83 5.43
N LEU A 231 1.99 -8.67 5.84
CA LEU A 231 0.55 -8.45 6.00
C LEU A 231 -0.09 -7.96 4.69
N SER A 232 -1.13 -8.67 4.23
CA SER A 232 -2.10 -8.12 3.28
C SER A 232 -3.21 -7.39 4.05
N TYR A 233 -3.22 -6.06 4.00
CA TYR A 233 -4.30 -5.26 4.60
C TYR A 233 -5.67 -5.56 3.99
N ARG A 234 -6.75 -5.15 4.67
CA ARG A 234 -8.10 -5.22 4.11
C ARG A 234 -8.18 -4.60 2.71
N GLY A 235 -8.91 -5.26 1.82
CA GLY A 235 -9.03 -4.86 0.42
C GLY A 235 -7.83 -5.15 -0.48
N PHE A 236 -6.66 -5.55 0.03
CA PHE A 236 -5.53 -6.03 -0.80
C PHE A 236 -5.54 -7.56 -0.97
N TRP A 237 -4.88 -8.06 -2.03
CA TRP A 237 -4.70 -9.48 -2.35
C TRP A 237 -5.93 -10.37 -2.07
N THR A 238 -5.83 -11.36 -1.16
CA THR A 238 -6.95 -12.24 -0.76
C THR A 238 -7.71 -11.74 0.48
N SER A 239 -7.26 -10.64 1.10
CA SER A 239 -7.94 -10.01 2.23
C SER A 239 -9.28 -9.38 1.80
N SER A 240 -10.25 -9.44 2.71
CA SER A 240 -11.62 -8.94 2.51
C SER A 240 -11.75 -7.46 2.92
N GLY A 241 -12.97 -6.90 2.83
CA GLY A 241 -13.25 -5.53 3.29
C GLY A 241 -12.83 -4.43 2.29
N ARG A 242 -12.92 -3.18 2.74
CA ARG A 242 -12.54 -1.98 1.99
C ARG A 242 -11.46 -1.20 2.77
N PRO A 243 -10.42 -0.68 2.11
CA PRO A 243 -9.33 0.01 2.79
C PRO A 243 -9.75 1.41 3.23
N THR A 244 -9.58 1.68 4.53
CA THR A 244 -9.68 3.00 5.17
C THR A 244 -8.52 3.10 6.17
N GLN A 245 -8.09 4.31 6.55
CA GLN A 245 -6.98 4.43 7.52
C GLN A 245 -7.32 3.73 8.84
N GLN A 246 -8.48 4.03 9.44
CA GLN A 246 -8.94 3.38 10.68
C GLN A 246 -8.96 1.85 10.56
N GLY A 247 -9.45 1.30 9.45
CA GLY A 247 -9.48 -0.13 9.23
C GLY A 247 -8.09 -0.76 9.15
N ILE A 248 -7.16 -0.12 8.43
CA ILE A 248 -5.78 -0.58 8.29
C ILE A 248 -5.01 -0.48 9.62
N GLU A 249 -5.32 0.51 10.46
CA GLU A 249 -4.80 0.59 11.84
C GLU A 249 -5.28 -0.59 12.71
N LEU A 250 -6.55 -1.01 12.60
CA LEU A 250 -7.06 -2.22 13.27
C LEU A 250 -6.39 -3.48 12.74
N ASP A 251 -6.20 -3.59 11.42
CA ASP A 251 -5.48 -4.71 10.78
C ASP A 251 -4.05 -4.82 11.29
N THR A 252 -3.37 -3.68 11.42
CA THR A 252 -2.00 -3.58 11.91
C THR A 252 -1.88 -4.02 13.37
N GLN A 253 -2.82 -3.64 14.24
CA GLN A 253 -2.81 -4.12 15.63
C GLN A 253 -3.08 -5.63 15.72
N ALA A 254 -4.06 -6.15 14.98
CA ALA A 254 -4.35 -7.59 14.94
C ALA A 254 -3.17 -8.41 14.41
N PHE A 255 -2.43 -7.89 13.44
CA PHE A 255 -1.21 -8.51 12.92
C PHE A 255 -0.07 -8.55 13.95
N LEU A 256 0.18 -7.44 14.65
CA LEU A 256 1.20 -7.40 15.70
C LEU A 256 0.83 -8.29 16.90
N ASP A 257 -0.46 -8.43 17.20
CA ASP A 257 -0.96 -9.39 18.20
C ASP A 257 -0.74 -10.84 17.73
N TRP A 258 -1.11 -11.18 16.49
CA TRP A 258 -0.85 -12.49 15.91
C TRP A 258 0.65 -12.85 15.88
N VAL A 259 1.53 -11.91 15.57
CA VAL A 259 3.00 -12.10 15.61
C VAL A 259 3.47 -12.39 17.04
N LYS A 260 2.96 -11.66 18.05
CA LYS A 260 3.28 -11.95 19.45
C LYS A 260 2.78 -13.34 19.84
N GLU A 261 1.53 -13.68 19.54
CA GLU A 261 0.90 -14.96 19.90
C GLU A 261 1.53 -16.17 19.21
N THR A 262 2.02 -16.01 17.96
CA THR A 262 2.59 -17.11 17.15
C THR A 262 4.04 -17.42 17.53
N TYR A 263 4.81 -16.45 18.01
CA TYR A 263 6.27 -16.59 18.19
C TYR A 263 6.77 -16.37 19.62
N VAL A 264 5.94 -15.94 20.57
CA VAL A 264 6.33 -15.94 22.00
C VAL A 264 6.28 -17.37 22.53
N ALA A 265 7.44 -17.90 22.88
CA ALA A 265 7.60 -19.16 23.62
C ALA A 265 8.56 -18.98 24.81
N PRO A 266 8.46 -19.79 25.89
CA PRO A 266 9.25 -19.60 27.11
C PRO A 266 10.78 -19.63 26.89
N ASP A 267 11.21 -20.43 25.94
CA ASP A 267 12.59 -20.69 25.51
C ASP A 267 13.07 -19.77 24.38
N THR A 268 12.24 -18.83 23.92
CA THR A 268 12.52 -17.97 22.76
C THR A 268 12.71 -16.50 23.17
N ASP A 269 13.79 -15.87 22.74
CA ASP A 269 13.98 -14.41 22.80
C ASP A 269 13.46 -13.80 21.48
N LEU A 270 12.20 -13.37 21.49
CA LEU A 270 11.52 -12.82 20.33
C LEU A 270 11.85 -11.33 20.13
N GLN A 271 12.52 -11.03 19.02
CA GLN A 271 12.87 -9.68 18.59
C GLN A 271 12.11 -9.34 17.30
N VAL A 272 11.28 -8.29 17.33
CA VAL A 272 10.43 -7.91 16.20
C VAL A 272 10.98 -6.68 15.50
N ILE A 273 11.19 -6.74 14.19
CA ILE A 273 11.54 -5.58 13.34
C ILE A 273 10.30 -5.20 12.53
N LEU A 274 9.91 -3.93 12.55
CA LEU A 274 8.87 -3.42 11.65
C LEU A 274 9.53 -2.86 10.40
N TRP A 275 9.15 -3.32 9.21
CA TRP A 275 9.65 -2.80 7.93
C TRP A 275 8.48 -2.31 7.08
N GLY A 276 8.39 -0.99 6.89
CA GLY A 276 7.45 -0.39 5.95
C GLY A 276 8.12 0.05 4.66
N HIS A 277 7.42 -0.08 3.54
CA HIS A 277 7.81 0.46 2.23
C HIS A 277 6.77 1.49 1.75
N SER A 278 7.17 2.68 1.35
CA SER A 278 6.28 3.73 0.82
C SER A 278 5.13 4.01 1.80
N LEU A 279 3.86 3.95 1.38
CA LEU A 279 2.69 4.02 2.28
C LEU A 279 2.81 3.12 3.54
N GLY A 280 3.46 1.95 3.42
CA GLY A 280 3.71 1.03 4.52
C GLY A 280 4.58 1.61 5.65
N THR A 281 5.40 2.64 5.38
CA THR A 281 6.20 3.32 6.43
C THR A 281 5.31 4.02 7.43
N ALA A 282 4.30 4.75 6.94
CA ALA A 282 3.35 5.46 7.79
C ALA A 282 2.39 4.50 8.51
N ILE A 283 2.06 3.37 7.90
CA ILE A 283 1.32 2.28 8.56
C ILE A 283 2.16 1.67 9.69
N ALA A 284 3.45 1.40 9.47
CA ALA A 284 4.36 0.87 10.48
C ALA A 284 4.58 1.83 11.65
N THR A 285 4.84 3.13 11.39
CA THR A 285 5.02 4.14 12.46
C THR A 285 3.74 4.37 13.25
N THR A 286 2.59 4.48 12.58
CA THR A 286 1.28 4.65 13.25
C THR A 286 0.91 3.40 14.05
N GLY A 287 1.18 2.22 13.49
CA GLY A 287 1.00 0.93 14.15
C GLY A 287 1.82 0.82 15.44
N LEU A 288 3.11 1.18 15.39
CA LEU A 288 3.98 1.22 16.56
C LEU A 288 3.49 2.23 17.61
N ALA A 289 3.15 3.45 17.19
CA ALA A 289 2.62 4.49 18.06
C ALA A 289 1.29 4.13 18.74
N THR A 290 0.57 3.12 18.23
CA THR A 290 -0.63 2.55 18.86
C THR A 290 -0.29 1.29 19.68
N TYR A 291 0.73 0.53 19.28
CA TYR A 291 1.17 -0.68 19.96
C TYR A 291 1.84 -0.41 21.30
N LEU A 292 2.72 0.60 21.38
CA LEU A 292 3.53 0.88 22.58
C LEU A 292 2.68 1.11 23.86
N PRO A 293 1.68 2.01 23.90
CA PRO A 293 0.86 2.20 25.11
C PRO A 293 0.03 0.96 25.45
N ARG A 294 -0.49 0.26 24.44
CA ARG A 294 -1.33 -0.94 24.61
C ARG A 294 -0.53 -2.13 25.15
N SER A 295 0.69 -2.32 24.65
CA SER A 295 1.56 -3.41 25.10
C SER A 295 2.10 -3.16 26.51
N HIS A 296 2.26 -1.90 26.92
CA HIS A 296 2.67 -1.53 28.28
C HIS A 296 1.57 -1.78 29.33
N THR A 297 0.28 -1.66 28.96
CA THR A 297 -0.85 -1.93 29.87
C THR A 297 -1.28 -3.40 29.89
N ALA A 298 -0.74 -4.25 29.02
CA ALA A 298 -1.02 -5.68 29.02
C ALA A 298 -0.32 -6.39 30.20
N LYS A 299 -0.91 -7.51 30.66
CA LYS A 299 -0.33 -8.35 31.73
C LYS A 299 1.14 -8.74 31.45
N PRO A 300 1.97 -8.96 32.48
CA PRO A 300 3.44 -9.11 32.36
C PRO A 300 3.95 -10.39 31.68
N GLN A 301 3.16 -11.01 30.80
CA GLN A 301 3.70 -11.93 29.80
C GLN A 301 4.52 -11.12 28.78
N ALA A 302 5.84 -11.34 28.82
CA ALA A 302 6.87 -10.58 28.10
C ALA A 302 6.36 -9.97 26.79
N PRO A 303 6.31 -8.62 26.67
CA PRO A 303 5.91 -8.00 25.43
C PRO A 303 6.87 -8.41 24.32
N ALA A 304 6.35 -8.64 23.10
CA ALA A 304 7.22 -8.86 21.96
C ALA A 304 8.03 -7.59 21.76
N SER A 305 9.36 -7.68 21.94
CA SER A 305 10.21 -6.49 21.94
C SER A 305 10.33 -6.00 20.51
N ILE A 306 9.70 -4.87 20.20
CA ILE A 306 9.96 -4.17 18.94
C ILE A 306 11.40 -3.66 19.02
N ALA A 307 12.28 -4.30 18.26
CA ALA A 307 13.73 -4.09 18.30
C ALA A 307 14.18 -2.93 17.41
N GLY A 308 13.39 -2.57 16.40
CA GLY A 308 13.74 -1.53 15.43
C GLY A 308 12.67 -1.34 14.35
N VAL A 309 12.71 -0.20 13.68
CA VAL A 309 11.82 0.15 12.57
C VAL A 309 12.65 0.52 11.33
N ILE A 310 12.30 -0.04 10.18
CA ILE A 310 12.87 0.29 8.87
C ILE A 310 11.81 1.01 8.05
N LEU A 311 12.12 2.23 7.63
CA LEU A 311 11.28 3.08 6.78
C LEU A 311 11.94 3.20 5.40
N GLU A 312 11.47 2.39 4.46
CA GLU A 312 11.94 2.36 3.07
C GLU A 312 11.11 3.29 2.19
N ALA A 313 11.77 4.22 1.50
CA ALA A 313 11.15 5.27 0.68
C ALA A 313 9.95 5.98 1.37
N PRO A 314 10.13 6.54 2.59
CA PRO A 314 9.02 7.04 3.39
C PRO A 314 8.48 8.38 2.91
N SER A 315 7.16 8.53 2.95
CA SER A 315 6.46 9.82 2.86
C SER A 315 6.22 10.43 4.25
N SER A 316 6.26 11.76 4.37
CA SER A 316 5.90 12.48 5.60
C SER A 316 4.41 12.38 5.93
N SER A 317 3.54 12.63 4.92
CA SER A 317 2.08 12.50 5.04
C SER A 317 1.39 12.45 3.67
N VAL A 318 0.14 12.00 3.60
CA VAL A 318 -0.71 12.08 2.39
C VAL A 318 -0.92 13.54 1.95
N LYS A 319 -0.94 14.49 2.89
CA LYS A 319 -1.03 15.92 2.58
C LYS A 319 0.19 16.42 1.80
N ASP A 320 1.38 16.04 2.23
CA ASP A 320 2.63 16.41 1.55
C ASP A 320 2.75 15.76 0.17
N MET A 321 2.39 14.47 0.07
CA MET A 321 2.25 13.76 -1.21
C MET A 321 1.27 14.46 -2.16
N LEU A 322 0.08 14.86 -1.67
CA LEU A 322 -0.93 15.56 -2.48
C LEU A 322 -0.42 16.91 -2.99
N ILE A 323 0.28 17.69 -2.16
CA ILE A 323 0.84 18.98 -2.55
C ILE A 323 1.94 18.80 -3.61
N SER A 324 2.78 17.77 -3.45
CA SER A 324 3.90 17.48 -4.34
C SER A 324 3.48 16.89 -5.69
N LEU A 325 2.42 16.08 -5.72
CA LEU A 325 1.83 15.55 -6.97
C LEU A 325 1.05 16.61 -7.75
N TYR A 326 0.57 17.67 -7.10
CA TYR A 326 -0.18 18.77 -7.73
C TYR A 326 0.40 20.16 -7.40
N PRO A 327 1.64 20.45 -7.83
CA PRO A 327 2.36 21.67 -7.42
C PRO A 327 1.76 22.96 -8.01
N GLN A 328 0.92 22.88 -9.05
CA GLN A 328 0.35 24.03 -9.73
C GLN A 328 -0.65 24.77 -8.81
N LYS A 329 -0.25 25.95 -8.32
CA LYS A 329 -1.03 26.75 -7.36
C LYS A 329 -2.41 27.22 -7.89
N TRP A 330 -2.62 27.19 -9.21
CA TRP A 330 -3.89 27.51 -9.86
C TRP A 330 -4.84 26.31 -10.00
N LEU A 331 -4.38 25.08 -9.73
CA LEU A 331 -5.24 23.89 -9.68
C LEU A 331 -5.79 23.69 -8.27
N PRO A 332 -7.04 23.21 -8.12
CA PRO A 332 -7.66 23.04 -6.80
C PRO A 332 -7.08 21.88 -5.99
N TYR A 333 -6.47 20.90 -6.65
CA TYR A 333 -6.22 19.57 -6.07
C TYR A 333 -5.33 19.62 -4.82
N ARG A 334 -4.28 20.46 -4.81
CA ARG A 334 -3.43 20.69 -3.63
C ARG A 334 -4.15 21.33 -2.45
N TYR A 335 -5.30 21.97 -2.66
CA TYR A 335 -6.14 22.57 -1.61
C TYR A 335 -7.26 21.65 -1.14
N LEU A 336 -7.41 20.45 -1.72
CA LEU A 336 -8.38 19.45 -1.25
C LEU A 336 -7.91 18.71 0.02
N TRP A 337 -6.71 19.03 0.54
CA TRP A 337 -6.16 18.40 1.74
C TRP A 337 -7.06 18.46 3.01
N PRO A 338 -7.92 19.48 3.24
CA PRO A 338 -8.85 19.48 4.39
C PRO A 338 -9.93 18.39 4.30
N PHE A 339 -10.13 17.81 3.11
CA PHE A 339 -11.09 16.72 2.86
C PHE A 339 -10.41 15.34 2.79
N LEU A 340 -9.18 15.21 3.30
CA LEU A 340 -8.52 13.91 3.47
C LEU A 340 -9.24 13.09 4.55
N ARG A 341 -9.57 11.84 4.23
CA ARG A 341 -10.07 10.79 5.15
C ARG A 341 -8.96 9.87 5.64
N SER A 342 -7.80 9.95 5.01
CA SER A 342 -6.60 9.19 5.35
C SER A 342 -5.42 10.12 5.22
N HIS A 343 -4.78 10.40 6.35
CA HIS A 343 -3.69 11.36 6.50
C HIS A 343 -2.32 10.69 6.47
N TRP A 344 -2.22 9.49 7.05
CA TRP A 344 -0.98 8.71 7.22
C TRP A 344 0.23 9.59 7.58
N ASP A 345 0.09 10.34 8.67
CA ASP A 345 1.07 11.33 9.11
C ASP A 345 2.14 10.65 9.97
N SER A 346 3.30 10.39 9.36
CA SER A 346 4.44 9.75 10.03
C SER A 346 5.07 10.65 11.09
N ILE A 347 5.00 11.98 10.93
CA ILE A 347 5.50 12.94 11.93
C ILE A 347 4.62 12.88 13.18
N LEU A 348 3.29 12.94 13.03
CA LEU A 348 2.35 12.81 14.15
C LEU A 348 2.49 11.46 14.87
N ALA A 349 2.80 10.39 14.14
CA ALA A 349 3.12 9.09 14.74
C ALA A 349 4.42 9.15 15.57
N MET A 350 5.48 9.79 15.07
CA MET A 350 6.73 10.02 15.84
C MET A 350 6.49 10.86 17.09
N GLU A 351 5.71 11.95 16.99
CA GLU A 351 5.35 12.75 18.16
C GLU A 351 4.58 11.93 19.20
N ARG A 352 3.64 11.08 18.78
CA ARG A 352 2.89 10.19 19.69
C ARG A 352 3.80 9.22 20.42
N MET A 353 4.81 8.67 19.73
CA MET A 353 5.82 7.80 20.35
C MET A 353 6.67 8.57 21.37
N ALA A 354 7.12 9.78 21.02
CA ALA A 354 7.88 10.64 21.90
C ALA A 354 7.08 11.06 23.15
N ARG A 355 5.82 11.48 23.00
CA ARG A 355 4.92 11.80 24.11
C ARG A 355 4.77 10.60 25.06
N TRP A 356 4.42 9.42 24.55
CA TRP A 356 4.30 8.21 25.38
C TRP A 356 5.59 7.88 26.16
N ARG A 357 6.75 8.01 25.51
CA ARG A 357 8.06 7.81 26.15
C ARG A 357 8.29 8.80 27.29
N ASP A 358 7.98 10.07 27.07
CA ASP A 358 8.27 11.13 28.03
C ASP A 358 7.26 11.15 29.18
N ASP A 359 5.99 10.80 28.92
CA ASP A 359 4.97 10.55 29.95
C ASP A 359 5.42 9.44 30.91
N LEU A 360 5.95 8.32 30.40
CA LEU A 360 6.48 7.24 31.25
C LEU A 360 7.70 7.67 32.07
N LYS A 361 8.66 8.41 31.48
CA LYS A 361 9.80 8.97 32.24
C LYS A 361 9.36 9.88 33.38
N ASN A 362 8.30 10.68 33.17
CA ASN A 362 7.75 11.56 34.21
C ASN A 362 7.14 10.75 35.36
N ILE A 363 6.48 9.62 35.08
CA ILE A 363 5.94 8.70 36.09
C ILE A 363 7.06 8.00 36.87
N ASP A 364 8.11 7.53 36.18
CA ASP A 364 9.27 6.92 36.83
C ASP A 364 10.01 7.92 37.73
N TYR A 365 10.16 9.18 37.29
CA TYR A 365 10.81 10.23 38.09
C TYR A 365 10.05 10.59 39.39
N GLN A 366 8.73 10.41 39.40
CA GLN A 366 7.93 10.58 40.63
C GLN A 366 8.00 9.35 41.56
N ASN A 367 8.38 8.18 41.07
CA ASN A 367 8.49 6.94 41.84
C ASN A 367 9.96 6.56 42.05
N VAL A 368 10.62 7.24 42.99
CA VAL A 368 12.08 7.18 43.22
C VAL A 368 12.63 5.76 43.46
N ASP A 369 11.83 4.84 43.99
CA ASP A 369 12.21 3.43 44.25
C ASP A 369 12.00 2.49 43.05
N SER A 370 11.40 2.96 41.96
CA SER A 370 11.16 2.14 40.76
C SER A 370 12.44 1.96 39.94
N LYS A 371 13.07 0.78 40.05
CA LYS A 371 13.92 0.21 38.99
C LYS A 371 13.08 -0.21 37.78
N GLY A 372 12.25 0.71 37.28
CA GLY A 372 11.38 0.52 36.13
C GLY A 372 12.20 0.31 34.86
N ASP A 373 11.69 -0.55 33.98
CA ASP A 373 12.26 -0.78 32.66
C ASP A 373 12.04 0.49 31.82
N LYS A 374 13.07 1.36 31.77
CA LYS A 374 12.97 2.70 31.18
C LYS A 374 12.36 2.61 29.79
N ALA A 375 11.32 3.39 29.53
CA ALA A 375 10.67 3.43 28.23
C ALA A 375 11.65 3.84 27.11
N VAL A 376 12.23 2.85 26.43
CA VAL A 376 13.13 3.04 25.28
C VAL A 376 12.31 2.84 24.01
N LEU A 377 12.29 3.88 23.17
CA LEU A 377 11.72 3.76 21.82
C LEU A 377 12.67 2.97 20.93
N PRO A 378 12.15 2.09 20.05
CA PRO A 378 13.00 1.38 19.11
C PRO A 378 13.69 2.35 18.15
N PRO A 379 14.95 2.08 17.75
CA PRO A 379 15.64 2.85 16.74
C PRO A 379 14.92 2.79 15.39
N VAL A 380 15.10 3.82 14.57
CA VAL A 380 14.48 3.96 13.25
C VAL A 380 15.53 4.15 12.17
N LEU A 381 15.50 3.33 11.12
CA LEU A 381 16.29 3.50 9.90
C LEU A 381 15.45 4.15 8.80
N ILE A 382 15.87 5.30 8.29
CA ILE A 382 15.24 6.03 7.19
C ILE A 382 16.06 5.85 5.90
N LEU A 383 15.53 5.07 4.96
CA LEU A 383 16.13 4.82 3.65
C LEU A 383 15.41 5.63 2.56
N SER A 384 16.16 6.37 1.75
CA SER A 384 15.61 7.04 0.56
C SER A 384 16.37 6.66 -0.70
N ALA A 385 15.66 6.56 -1.81
CA ALA A 385 16.21 6.43 -3.14
C ALA A 385 16.71 7.80 -3.66
N GLU A 386 17.83 7.82 -4.41
CA GLU A 386 18.32 9.04 -5.08
C GLU A 386 17.39 9.48 -6.21
N ARG A 387 16.81 8.52 -6.93
CA ARG A 387 15.99 8.74 -8.13
C ARG A 387 14.55 8.30 -7.89
N ASP A 388 14.04 8.54 -6.68
CA ASP A 388 12.65 8.24 -6.34
C ASP A 388 11.71 9.04 -7.26
N GLU A 389 10.95 8.31 -8.07
CA GLU A 389 10.02 8.86 -9.04
C GLU A 389 8.62 9.15 -8.47
N VAL A 390 8.39 8.82 -7.19
CA VAL A 390 7.09 8.90 -6.51
C VAL A 390 7.13 9.86 -5.32
N ILE A 391 8.12 9.72 -4.45
CA ILE A 391 8.21 10.39 -3.14
C ILE A 391 9.00 11.70 -3.27
N PRO A 392 8.55 12.80 -2.65
CA PRO A 392 9.29 14.06 -2.65
C PRO A 392 10.64 13.90 -1.94
N PRO A 393 11.74 14.48 -2.48
CA PRO A 393 13.08 14.28 -1.93
C PRO A 393 13.20 14.78 -0.49
N HIS A 394 12.47 15.83 -0.11
CA HIS A 394 12.48 16.41 1.24
C HIS A 394 11.81 15.54 2.30
N ALA A 395 10.93 14.59 1.92
CA ALA A 395 10.08 13.88 2.89
C ALA A 395 10.89 13.09 3.93
N ALA A 396 11.94 12.40 3.49
CA ALA A 396 12.80 11.62 4.37
C ALA A 396 13.73 12.51 5.24
N ASP A 397 14.04 13.73 4.80
CA ASP A 397 14.85 14.69 5.54
C ASP A 397 14.02 15.44 6.59
N ASP A 398 12.74 15.68 6.30
CA ASP A 398 11.75 16.16 7.27
C ASP A 398 11.56 15.14 8.41
N LEU A 399 11.40 13.86 8.08
CA LEU A 399 11.29 12.78 9.07
C LEU A 399 12.56 12.62 9.90
N GLU A 400 13.74 12.76 9.30
CA GLU A 400 15.01 12.73 10.04
C GLU A 400 15.14 13.91 11.02
N ARG A 401 14.90 15.12 10.52
CA ARG A 401 14.98 16.35 11.31
C ARG A 401 14.02 16.32 12.49
N GLU A 402 12.77 15.92 12.24
CA GLU A 402 11.72 15.88 13.26
C GLU A 402 11.91 14.72 14.24
N GLY A 403 12.31 13.54 13.77
CA GLY A 403 12.66 12.42 14.64
C GLY A 403 13.82 12.76 15.60
N LYS A 404 14.86 13.43 15.09
CA LYS A 404 15.97 13.93 15.93
C LYS A 404 15.51 15.03 16.90
N ARG A 405 14.65 15.97 16.48
CA ARG A 405 14.07 17.01 17.34
C ARG A 405 13.30 16.40 18.52
N LEU A 406 12.63 15.28 18.30
CA LEU A 406 11.89 14.50 19.30
C LEU A 406 12.77 13.54 20.11
N GLY A 407 14.09 13.50 19.89
CA GLY A 407 15.03 12.62 20.60
C GLY A 407 14.82 11.12 20.33
N LEU A 408 14.38 10.75 19.12
CA LEU A 408 14.39 9.37 18.64
C LEU A 408 15.79 9.01 18.12
N ASP A 409 16.22 7.75 18.28
CA ASP A 409 17.40 7.23 17.56
C ASP A 409 17.03 7.07 16.09
N ILE A 410 17.44 8.05 15.27
CA ILE A 410 17.26 8.06 13.83
C ILE A 410 18.59 7.83 13.13
N SER A 411 18.67 6.72 12.39
CA SER A 411 19.73 6.43 11.43
C SER A 411 19.25 6.72 10.00
N ARG A 412 20.06 7.37 9.18
CA ARG A 412 19.71 7.77 7.80
C ARG A 412 20.61 7.08 6.77
N LYS A 413 20.03 6.61 5.66
CA LYS A 413 20.78 6.14 4.48
C LYS A 413 20.14 6.62 3.18
N HIS A 414 20.90 7.41 2.42
CA HIS A 414 20.59 7.71 1.03
C HIS A 414 21.18 6.62 0.12
N VAL A 415 20.41 6.10 -0.83
CA VAL A 415 20.81 4.98 -1.70
C VAL A 415 20.94 5.47 -3.14
N LEU A 416 22.20 5.63 -3.56
CA LEU A 416 22.56 6.13 -4.88
C LEU A 416 22.04 5.22 -6.00
N GLY A 417 21.56 5.83 -7.07
CA GLY A 417 21.03 5.19 -8.27
C GLY A 417 19.81 4.28 -8.07
N ALA A 418 19.18 4.26 -6.89
CA ALA A 418 17.93 3.55 -6.66
C ALA A 418 16.73 4.35 -7.17
N LEU A 419 15.78 3.65 -7.79
CA LEU A 419 14.38 4.06 -7.93
C LEU A 419 13.57 3.72 -6.66
N HIS A 420 12.30 4.15 -6.61
CA HIS A 420 11.40 4.01 -5.44
C HIS A 420 11.41 2.61 -4.80
N THR A 421 11.41 1.55 -5.60
CA THR A 421 11.34 0.14 -5.15
C THR A 421 12.69 -0.61 -5.14
N GLU A 422 13.79 0.06 -5.51
CA GLU A 422 15.09 -0.61 -5.69
C GLU A 422 16.03 -0.56 -4.48
N ILE A 423 15.65 0.16 -3.42
CA ILE A 423 16.47 0.36 -2.20
C ILE A 423 17.07 -0.98 -1.67
N PRO A 424 16.28 -2.03 -1.36
CA PRO A 424 16.78 -3.34 -0.91
C PRO A 424 17.41 -4.20 -2.03
N VAL A 425 17.24 -3.82 -3.29
CA VAL A 425 17.89 -4.48 -4.44
C VAL A 425 19.34 -4.00 -4.59
N LYS A 426 19.59 -2.69 -4.42
CA LYS A 426 20.95 -2.13 -4.46
C LYS A 426 21.78 -2.65 -3.27
N PRO A 427 23.06 -3.05 -3.46
CA PRO A 427 23.90 -3.57 -2.38
C PRO A 427 23.98 -2.65 -1.16
N SER A 428 24.15 -1.34 -1.35
CA SER A 428 24.32 -0.36 -0.27
C SER A 428 23.07 -0.09 0.56
N GLY A 429 21.87 -0.32 0.00
CA GLY A 429 20.61 -0.25 0.74
C GLY A 429 20.37 -1.55 1.51
N ARG A 430 20.55 -2.69 0.84
CA ARG A 430 20.47 -4.02 1.47
C ARG A 430 21.43 -4.18 2.65
N GLU A 431 22.69 -3.79 2.51
CA GLU A 431 23.69 -3.87 3.58
C GLU A 431 23.30 -2.98 4.78
N ALA A 432 22.85 -1.75 4.54
CA ALA A 432 22.39 -0.85 5.61
C ALA A 432 21.19 -1.43 6.39
N MET A 433 20.27 -2.11 5.71
CA MET A 433 19.16 -2.84 6.35
C MET A 433 19.65 -4.06 7.15
N VAL A 434 20.56 -4.86 6.60
CA VAL A 434 21.14 -6.04 7.29
C VAL A 434 21.90 -5.61 8.55
N ASP A 435 22.75 -4.61 8.44
CA ASP A 435 23.55 -4.06 9.55
C ASP A 435 22.64 -3.48 10.64
N PHE A 436 21.57 -2.79 10.26
CA PHE A 436 20.58 -2.27 11.21
C PHE A 436 19.87 -3.40 11.97
N VAL A 437 19.38 -4.45 11.28
CA VAL A 437 18.75 -5.59 11.96
C VAL A 437 19.75 -6.32 12.87
N ALA A 438 20.98 -6.52 12.42
CA ALA A 438 22.04 -7.12 13.25
C ALA A 438 22.32 -6.28 14.51
N ARG A 439 22.45 -4.96 14.37
CA ARG A 439 22.65 -4.01 15.48
C ARG A 439 21.50 -4.08 16.50
N CYS A 440 20.25 -3.98 16.02
CA CYS A 440 19.06 -3.99 16.87
C CYS A 440 18.85 -5.32 17.63
N THR A 441 19.28 -6.44 17.04
CA THR A 441 19.08 -7.80 17.58
C THR A 441 20.31 -8.41 18.23
N SER A 442 21.37 -7.61 18.46
CA SER A 442 22.62 -8.09 19.08
C SER A 442 22.49 -8.24 20.60
N ARG A 443 21.86 -7.29 21.27
CA ARG A 443 21.63 -7.31 22.73
C ARG A 443 20.33 -8.05 23.10
N PRO A 444 20.28 -8.77 24.24
CA PRO A 444 19.03 -9.23 24.84
C PRO A 444 18.05 -8.06 25.04
N ALA A 445 16.75 -8.33 25.02
CA ALA A 445 15.73 -7.29 25.11
C ALA A 445 15.86 -6.38 26.34
N GLY A 446 16.36 -6.89 27.48
CA GLY A 446 16.55 -6.15 28.73
C GLY A 446 17.84 -5.31 28.84
N ASP A 447 18.85 -5.51 27.99
CA ASP A 447 20.14 -4.78 28.04
C ASP A 447 20.19 -3.57 27.09
N ARG A 448 19.04 -3.11 26.60
CA ARG A 448 18.92 -1.93 25.74
C ARG A 448 18.96 -0.61 26.53
N HIS A 449 19.91 -0.50 27.45
CA HIS A 449 20.24 0.77 28.09
C HIS A 449 21.30 1.51 27.27
N ASN A 450 21.04 2.80 27.05
CA ASN A 450 21.89 3.86 26.48
C ASN A 450 23.09 3.44 25.61
N VAL A 451 23.05 3.84 24.34
CA VAL A 451 24.25 4.33 23.65
C VAL A 451 23.93 5.76 23.22
N THR A 452 24.65 6.72 23.79
CA THR A 452 24.67 8.14 23.43
C THR A 452 25.45 8.38 22.15
#